data_AF-A0A6G8IAP7-F1
#
_entry.id   AF-A0A6G8IAP7-F1
#
_cell.length_a   1.000
_cell.length_b   1.000
_cell.length_c   1.000
_cell.angle_alpha   90.00
_cell.angle_beta   90.00
_cell.angle_gamma   90.00
#
_symmetry.space_group_name_H-M   'P 1'
#
loop_
_entity.id
_entity.type
_entity.pdbx_description
1 polymer ?
#
loop_
_entity_poly.entity_id
_entity_poly.type
_entity_poly.pdbx_seq_one_letter_code
_entity_poly.pdbx_strand_id
1 'polypeptide(L)'
;MLTGYCPIYECEPLPDPEAQPYHHRWLIVDQDGRALSAKQRPKLKEIQLSLSFGYLVLKGEGMLRMDIPLDVIEDDESVVSEIHAGMRRLRIVDEGDLAAAWISNFLGVQGRLVKIHPDEKPL
;
A
#
# COMPACT_ATOMS: atom_id res chain seq x y z
N MET A 1 -10.16 6.96 -20.95
CA MET A 1 -10.29 6.07 -19.77
C MET A 1 -8.89 5.87 -19.25
N LEU A 2 -8.60 6.19 -17.98
CA LEU A 2 -7.28 5.92 -17.40
C LEU A 2 -7.16 4.41 -17.22
N THR A 3 -6.57 3.74 -18.20
CA THR A 3 -6.10 2.36 -18.10
C THR A 3 -4.81 2.39 -17.32
N GLY A 4 -4.87 2.03 -16.05
CA GLY A 4 -3.70 1.95 -15.18
C GLY A 4 -3.95 1.01 -14.02
N TYR A 5 -2.87 0.63 -13.35
CA TYR A 5 -2.92 -0.26 -12.21
C TYR A 5 -2.63 0.55 -10.95
N CYS A 6 -3.40 0.33 -9.89
CA CYS A 6 -3.13 0.92 -8.57
C CYS A 6 -2.37 -0.08 -7.71
N PRO A 7 -1.04 0.05 -7.49
CA PRO A 7 -0.35 -0.86 -6.57
C PRO A 7 -0.89 -0.81 -5.14
N ILE A 8 -1.14 0.41 -4.65
CA ILE A 8 -1.75 0.67 -3.35
C ILE A 8 -3.26 0.89 -3.56
N TYR A 9 -4.08 0.13 -2.85
CA TYR A 9 -5.54 0.28 -2.84
C TYR A 9 -5.92 1.72 -2.48
N GLU A 10 -6.93 2.25 -3.19
CA GLU A 10 -7.44 3.62 -3.06
C GLU A 10 -6.48 4.76 -3.45
N CYS A 11 -5.23 4.51 -3.89
CA CYS A 11 -4.36 5.54 -4.49
C CYS A 11 -4.69 5.79 -5.99
N GLU A 12 -3.98 6.74 -6.63
CA GLU A 12 -4.12 6.98 -8.07
C GLU A 12 -3.50 5.84 -8.91
N PRO A 13 -4.10 5.50 -10.07
CA PRO A 13 -3.57 4.49 -10.95
C PRO A 13 -2.28 4.93 -11.65
N LEU A 14 -1.37 3.98 -11.81
CA LEU A 14 -0.18 4.12 -12.62
C LEU A 14 -0.47 3.73 -14.07
N PRO A 15 -0.17 4.59 -15.05
CA PRO A 15 -0.22 4.25 -16.48
C PRO A 15 1.03 3.44 -16.89
N ASP A 16 1.43 2.48 -16.05
CA ASP A 16 2.61 1.63 -16.24
C ASP A 16 2.17 0.16 -16.28
N PRO A 17 2.30 -0.54 -17.43
CA PRO A 17 1.97 -1.96 -17.53
C PRO A 17 2.76 -2.85 -16.56
N GLU A 18 3.97 -2.47 -16.15
CA GLU A 18 4.77 -3.23 -15.17
C GLU A 18 4.09 -3.27 -13.80
N ALA A 19 3.15 -2.36 -13.53
CA ALA A 19 2.35 -2.34 -12.31
C ALA A 19 1.23 -3.39 -12.27
N GLN A 20 0.99 -4.13 -13.37
CA GLN A 20 -0.08 -5.14 -13.44
C GLN A 20 0.00 -6.21 -12.35
N PRO A 21 1.15 -6.87 -12.08
CA PRO A 21 1.25 -7.92 -11.05
C PRO A 21 1.02 -7.39 -9.63
N TYR A 22 1.13 -6.08 -9.48
CA TYR A 22 1.12 -5.36 -8.21
C TYR A 22 -0.22 -4.70 -7.92
N HIS A 23 -1.20 -4.84 -8.81
CA HIS A 23 -2.50 -4.21 -8.65
C HIS A 23 -3.18 -4.63 -7.32
N HIS A 24 -3.49 -3.63 -6.49
CA HIS A 24 -4.06 -3.75 -5.15
C HIS A 24 -3.31 -4.72 -4.24
N ARG A 25 -1.98 -4.74 -4.36
CA ARG A 25 -1.11 -5.59 -3.56
C ARG A 25 -0.79 -4.97 -2.20
N TRP A 26 -0.88 -3.64 -2.10
CA TRP A 26 -0.70 -2.92 -0.85
C TRP A 26 -1.98 -2.20 -0.43
N LEU A 27 -2.10 -1.99 0.88
CA LEU A 27 -3.16 -1.23 1.52
C LEU A 27 -2.57 -0.28 2.54
N ILE A 28 -3.31 0.77 2.83
CA ILE A 28 -3.07 1.58 4.02
C ILE A 28 -4.18 1.27 5.02
N VAL A 29 -3.81 0.89 6.23
CA VAL A 29 -4.76 0.57 7.31
C VAL A 29 -4.62 1.53 8.48
N ASP A 30 -5.71 1.73 9.21
CA ASP A 30 -5.68 2.44 10.50
C ASP A 30 -5.24 1.51 11.65
N GLN A 31 -5.20 2.07 12.85
CA GLN A 31 -4.86 1.37 14.10
C GLN A 31 -5.81 0.20 14.44
N ASP A 32 -7.02 0.17 13.88
CA ASP A 32 -7.98 -0.92 14.07
C ASP A 32 -7.83 -2.01 12.99
N GLY A 33 -6.83 -1.90 12.11
CA GLY A 33 -6.63 -2.80 10.98
C GLY A 33 -7.67 -2.64 9.87
N ARG A 34 -8.35 -1.48 9.78
CA ARG A 34 -9.30 -1.19 8.70
C ARG A 34 -8.62 -0.46 7.55
N ALA A 35 -8.87 -0.91 6.33
CA ALA A 35 -8.39 -0.23 5.13
C ALA A 35 -8.96 1.20 5.03
N LEU A 36 -8.10 2.17 4.74
CA LEU A 36 -8.51 3.55 4.53
C LEU A 36 -9.16 3.72 3.15
N SER A 37 -10.19 4.56 3.07
CA SER A 37 -10.87 4.91 1.82
C SER A 37 -10.56 6.33 1.37
N ALA A 38 -10.28 6.52 0.09
CA ALA A 38 -10.08 7.82 -0.55
C ALA A 38 -11.32 8.71 -0.49
N LYS A 39 -12.53 8.13 -0.39
CA LYS A 39 -13.76 8.89 -0.18
C LYS A 39 -13.75 9.66 1.15
N GLN A 40 -13.19 9.04 2.19
CA GLN A 40 -13.06 9.65 3.52
C GLN A 40 -11.75 10.42 3.67
N ARG A 41 -10.69 10.01 2.97
CA ARG A 41 -9.34 10.59 3.02
C ARG A 41 -8.82 10.86 1.60
N PRO A 42 -9.25 11.95 0.94
CA PRO A 42 -8.86 12.28 -0.43
C PRO A 42 -7.34 12.37 -0.63
N LYS A 43 -6.60 12.71 0.43
CA LYS A 43 -5.13 12.80 0.44
C LYS A 43 -4.43 11.49 0.02
N LEU A 44 -5.10 10.34 0.10
CA LEU A 44 -4.60 9.09 -0.48
C LEU A 44 -4.33 9.20 -2.00
N LYS A 45 -5.13 10.00 -2.72
CA LYS A 45 -4.95 10.27 -4.15
C LYS A 45 -3.76 11.18 -4.46
N GLU A 46 -3.22 11.87 -3.46
CA GLU A 46 -2.05 12.74 -3.62
C GLU A 46 -0.73 11.98 -3.49
N ILE A 47 -0.77 10.70 -3.08
CA ILE A 47 0.40 9.82 -3.09
C ILE A 47 0.76 9.51 -4.54
N GLN A 48 1.92 9.99 -4.96
CA GLN A 48 2.49 9.71 -6.27
C GLN A 48 3.26 8.39 -6.19
N LEU A 49 2.87 7.45 -7.03
CA LEU A 49 3.51 6.14 -7.14
C LEU A 49 4.38 6.09 -8.40
N SER A 50 5.38 5.20 -8.41
CA SER A 50 6.08 4.76 -9.62
C SER A 50 6.80 3.46 -9.35
N LEU A 51 7.16 2.70 -10.38
CA LEU A 51 8.04 1.55 -10.26
C LEU A 51 9.46 1.93 -10.70
N SER A 52 10.46 1.45 -9.97
CA SER A 52 11.86 1.74 -10.29
C SER A 52 12.78 0.67 -9.71
N PHE A 53 13.57 0.00 -10.56
CA PHE A 53 14.63 -0.94 -10.15
C PHE A 53 14.20 -2.01 -9.13
N GLY A 54 12.97 -2.54 -9.24
CA GLY A 54 12.45 -3.55 -8.30
C GLY A 54 11.79 -2.98 -7.04
N TYR A 55 11.53 -1.66 -7.01
CA TYR A 55 10.87 -0.98 -5.90
C TYR A 55 9.58 -0.28 -6.34
N LEU A 56 8.58 -0.31 -5.47
CA LEU A 56 7.46 0.62 -5.44
C LEU A 56 7.93 1.91 -4.77
N VAL A 57 7.97 2.99 -5.54
CA VAL A 57 8.41 4.31 -5.08
C VAL A 57 7.21 5.14 -4.70
N LEU A 58 7.20 5.68 -3.48
CA LEU A 58 6.19 6.62 -3.00
C LEU A 58 6.80 8.02 -2.91
N LYS A 59 6.04 9.02 -3.37
CA LYS A 59 6.32 10.44 -3.21
C LYS A 59 5.06 11.18 -2.79
N GLY A 60 5.25 12.28 -2.08
CA GLY A 60 4.18 13.17 -1.63
C GLY A 60 4.76 14.54 -1.32
N GLU A 61 3.93 15.58 -1.36
CA GLU A 61 4.35 16.93 -1.01
C GLU A 61 4.91 16.98 0.42
N GLY A 62 6.09 17.59 0.58
CA GLY A 62 6.76 17.71 1.88
C GLY A 62 7.40 16.42 2.40
N MET A 63 7.35 15.32 1.66
CA MET A 63 7.87 14.02 2.08
C MET A 63 9.14 13.63 1.31
N LEU A 64 10.06 12.96 1.99
CA LEU A 64 11.18 12.30 1.33
C LEU A 64 10.67 11.12 0.49
N ARG A 65 11.41 10.80 -0.58
CA ARG A 65 11.17 9.61 -1.39
C ARG A 65 11.26 8.36 -0.50
N MET A 66 10.29 7.46 -0.65
CA MET A 66 10.28 6.13 -0.02
C MET A 66 10.33 5.06 -1.09
N ASP A 67 11.16 4.04 -0.90
CA ASP A 67 11.29 2.89 -1.80
C ASP A 67 10.91 1.62 -1.04
N ILE A 68 9.89 0.91 -1.52
CA ILE A 68 9.40 -0.36 -0.95
C ILE A 68 9.74 -1.49 -1.92
N PRO A 69 10.52 -2.50 -1.54
CA PRO A 69 10.89 -3.57 -2.46
C PRO A 69 9.67 -4.44 -2.85
N LEU A 70 9.54 -4.72 -4.14
CA LEU A 70 8.35 -5.35 -4.73
C LEU A 70 8.24 -6.84 -4.37
N ASP A 71 9.35 -7.57 -4.40
CA ASP A 71 9.39 -9.04 -4.35
C ASP A 71 9.93 -9.60 -3.04
N VAL A 72 9.92 -8.82 -1.96
CA VAL A 72 10.21 -9.38 -0.62
C VAL A 72 9.03 -10.26 -0.21
N ILE A 73 9.34 -11.54 -0.01
CA ILE A 73 8.49 -12.53 0.60
C ILE A 73 8.97 -12.64 2.04
N GLU A 74 8.12 -12.23 2.99
CA GLU A 74 8.37 -12.57 4.39
C GLU A 74 7.99 -14.05 4.56
N ASP A 75 9.01 -14.90 4.71
CA ASP A 75 8.86 -16.34 4.95
C ASP A 75 8.51 -16.65 6.42
N ASP A 76 8.46 -15.62 7.28
CA ASP A 76 8.12 -15.75 8.69
C ASP A 76 6.62 -15.54 8.91
N GLU A 77 5.89 -16.62 9.20
CA GLU A 77 4.46 -16.56 9.51
C GLU A 77 4.15 -15.70 10.76
N SER A 78 5.14 -15.43 11.62
CA SER A 78 4.94 -14.64 12.84
C SER A 78 4.69 -13.15 12.60
N VAL A 79 5.03 -12.63 11.42
CA VAL A 79 4.75 -11.23 11.03
C VAL A 79 3.45 -11.07 10.23
N VAL A 80 2.74 -12.16 9.99
CA VAL A 80 1.48 -12.16 9.24
C VAL A 80 0.32 -11.80 10.16
N SER A 81 -0.37 -10.70 9.86
CA SER A 81 -1.58 -10.27 10.56
C SER A 81 -2.83 -10.44 9.68
N GLU A 82 -4.01 -10.51 10.30
CA GLU A 82 -5.28 -10.51 9.58
C GLU A 82 -5.93 -9.12 9.63
N ILE A 83 -6.31 -8.59 8.47
CA ILE A 83 -7.16 -7.39 8.38
C ILE A 83 -8.50 -7.70 7.74
N HIS A 84 -9.48 -6.83 8.01
CA HIS A 84 -10.80 -6.88 7.37
C HIS A 84 -10.89 -5.81 6.28
N ALA A 85 -10.90 -6.25 5.03
CA ALA A 85 -11.21 -5.42 3.87
C ALA A 85 -12.64 -5.71 3.41
N GLY A 86 -13.60 -4.96 3.98
CA GLY A 86 -15.02 -5.24 3.80
C GLY A 86 -15.39 -6.60 4.41
N MET A 87 -15.84 -7.55 3.59
CA MET A 87 -16.21 -8.92 4.02
C MET A 87 -15.06 -9.93 3.90
N ARG A 88 -13.91 -9.53 3.35
CA ARG A 88 -12.76 -10.42 3.17
C ARG A 88 -11.79 -10.27 4.34
N ARG A 89 -11.39 -11.39 4.93
CA ARG A 89 -10.20 -11.48 5.78
C ARG A 89 -8.99 -11.71 4.89
N LEU A 90 -7.94 -10.93 5.09
CA LEU A 90 -6.72 -11.00 4.30
C LEU A 90 -5.52 -11.13 5.22
N ARG A 91 -4.62 -12.05 4.87
CA ARG A 91 -3.29 -12.13 5.47
C ARG A 91 -2.41 -11.03 4.88
N ILE A 92 -1.81 -10.25 5.76
CA ILE A 92 -0.97 -9.11 5.41
C ILE A 92 0.36 -9.14 6.15
N VAL A 93 1.33 -8.46 5.57
CA VAL A 93 2.64 -8.18 6.14
C VAL A 93 2.78 -6.67 6.29
N ASP A 94 3.31 -6.23 7.42
CA ASP A 94 3.56 -4.82 7.69
C ASP A 94 4.87 -4.35 7.03
N GLU A 95 4.86 -3.21 6.33
CA GLU A 95 6.06 -2.64 5.66
C GLU A 95 6.99 -1.89 6.64
N GLY A 96 6.72 -1.99 7.93
CA GLY A 96 7.56 -1.49 9.02
C GLY A 96 7.29 -0.05 9.42
N ASP A 97 7.95 0.36 10.51
CA ASP A 97 7.71 1.65 11.15
C ASP A 97 8.13 2.85 10.30
N LEU A 98 9.09 2.67 9.40
CA LEU A 98 9.50 3.71 8.47
C LEU A 98 8.36 4.04 7.48
N ALA A 99 7.72 3.01 6.91
CA ALA A 99 6.56 3.19 6.04
C ALA A 99 5.37 3.77 6.83
N ALA A 100 5.12 3.28 8.05
CA ALA A 100 4.07 3.80 8.92
C ALA A 100 4.27 5.29 9.25
N ALA A 101 5.50 5.71 9.58
CA ALA A 101 5.81 7.11 9.85
C ALA A 101 5.62 7.99 8.60
N TRP A 102 6.05 7.51 7.44
CA TRP A 102 5.86 8.22 6.18
C TRP A 102 4.37 8.44 5.88
N ILE A 103 3.58 7.37 5.94
CA ILE A 103 2.14 7.42 5.69
C ILE A 103 1.46 8.33 6.71
N SER A 104 1.80 8.19 7.99
CA SER A 104 1.15 8.94 9.05
C SER A 104 1.43 10.44 8.96
N ASN A 105 2.68 10.81 8.66
CA ASN A 105 3.07 12.20 8.45
C ASN A 105 2.41 12.78 7.20
N PHE A 106 2.38 12.01 6.10
CA PHE A 106 1.75 12.47 4.87
C PHE A 106 0.24 12.65 5.05
N LEU A 107 -0.47 11.66 5.63
CA LEU A 107 -1.93 11.71 5.78
C LEU A 107 -2.41 12.58 6.96
N GLY A 108 -1.54 12.91 7.91
CA GLY A 108 -1.88 13.66 9.12
C GLY A 108 -2.68 12.84 10.15
N VAL A 109 -2.73 11.52 9.99
CA VAL A 109 -3.41 10.55 10.86
C VAL A 109 -2.60 9.27 10.92
N GLN A 110 -2.73 8.50 11.99
CA GLN A 110 -2.06 7.20 12.09
C GLN A 110 -2.51 6.26 10.95
N GLY A 111 -1.54 5.75 10.20
CA GLY A 111 -1.75 4.78 9.14
C GLY A 111 -0.50 3.94 8.91
N ARG A 112 -0.71 2.66 8.60
CA ARG A 112 0.37 1.71 8.28
C ARG A 112 0.21 1.19 6.87
N LEU A 113 1.31 1.13 6.13
CA LEU A 113 1.37 0.49 4.83
C LEU A 113 1.55 -1.01 5.04
N VAL A 114 0.68 -1.80 4.43
CA VAL A 114 0.70 -3.26 4.56
C VAL A 114 0.59 -3.90 3.18
N LYS A 115 1.23 -5.06 3.02
CA LYS A 115 1.24 -5.84 1.79
C LYS A 115 0.39 -7.10 1.96
N ILE A 116 -0.46 -7.40 1.00
CA ILE A 116 -1.21 -8.66 0.96
C ILE A 116 -0.20 -9.81 0.75
N HIS A 117 -0.34 -10.90 1.49
CA HIS A 117 0.55 -12.06 1.39
C HIS A 117 0.52 -12.70 -0.02
N PRO A 118 1.63 -13.23 -0.59
CA PRO A 118 1.70 -13.87 -1.93
C PRO A 118 0.62 -14.89 -2.20
N ASP A 119 0.34 -15.73 -1.21
CA ASP A 119 -0.69 -16.78 -1.35
C ASP A 119 -2.13 -16.24 -1.27
N GLU A 120 -2.32 -14.97 -0.90
CA GLU A 120 -3.62 -14.33 -0.90
C GLU A 120 -3.88 -13.61 -2.23
N LYS A 121 -5.11 -13.75 -2.73
CA LYS A 121 -5.54 -12.99 -3.91
C LYS A 121 -5.55 -11.49 -3.58
N PRO A 122 -5.01 -10.62 -4.45
CA PRO A 122 -5.14 -9.18 -4.31
C PRO A 122 -6.61 -8.73 -4.18
N LEU A 123 -6.79 -7.48 -3.73
CA LEU A 123 -8.11 -6.91 -3.49
C LEU A 123 -8.90 -6.60 -4.76
#